data_AF-E8M5E2-F1
#
_entry.id   AF-E8M5E2-F1
#
_cell.length_a   1.000
_cell.length_b   1.000
_cell.length_c   1.000
_cell.angle_alpha   90.00
_cell.angle_beta   90.00
_cell.angle_gamma   90.00
#
_symmetry.space_group_name_H-M   'P 1'
#
loop_
_entity.id
_entity.type
_entity.pdbx_description
1 polymer ?
#
loop_
_entity_poly.entity_id
_entity_poly.type
_entity_poly.pdbx_seq_one_letter_code
_entity_poly.pdbx_strand_id
1 'polypeptide(L)'
;MEIDRIDRKILAILQANNRIANVDLAAEVGLSPPACLKRVKRLRDEKVIIGDVALINPALAGNKMTLLVSVEMERDRGDIYSVFRQSVEKAPRGDSVLSDYWRIRFYVGDFCARHTSI
;
A
#
# COMPACT_ATOMS: atom_id res chain seq x y z
N MET A 1 4.04 -20.57 -1.00
CA MET A 1 2.87 -20.88 -0.16
C MET A 1 1.60 -20.64 -0.94
N GLU A 2 0.62 -21.54 -0.79
CA GLU A 2 -0.73 -21.30 -1.27
C GLU A 2 -1.51 -20.48 -0.23
N ILE A 3 -2.14 -19.39 -0.68
CA ILE A 3 -3.00 -18.54 0.16
C ILE A 3 -4.42 -19.08 0.07
N ASP A 4 -4.93 -19.60 1.18
CA ASP A 4 -6.28 -20.13 1.23
C ASP A 4 -7.35 -19.05 1.40
N ARG A 5 -8.62 -19.45 1.38
CA ARG A 5 -9.76 -18.53 1.49
C ARG A 5 -9.80 -17.80 2.84
N ILE A 6 -9.31 -18.41 3.92
CA ILE A 6 -9.28 -17.79 5.25
C ILE A 6 -8.16 -16.76 5.31
N ASP A 7 -6.98 -17.09 4.79
CA ASP A 7 -5.87 -16.14 4.71
C ASP A 7 -6.27 -14.88 3.91
N ARG A 8 -7.02 -15.03 2.81
CA ARG A 8 -7.57 -13.86 2.06
C ARG A 8 -8.51 -13.00 2.90
N LYS A 9 -9.36 -13.61 3.75
CA LYS A 9 -10.23 -12.87 4.67
C LYS A 9 -9.42 -12.12 5.72
N ILE A 10 -8.43 -12.79 6.33
CA ILE A 10 -7.50 -12.19 7.28
C ILE A 10 -6.82 -10.96 6.66
N LEU A 11 -6.29 -11.11 5.44
CA LEU A 11 -5.63 -10.01 4.72
C LEU A 11 -6.59 -8.85 4.42
N ALA A 12 -7.82 -9.14 4.00
CA ALA A 12 -8.82 -8.11 3.73
C ALA A 12 -9.15 -7.28 4.99
N ILE A 13 -9.30 -7.94 6.14
CA ILE A 13 -9.59 -7.27 7.42
C ILE A 13 -8.37 -6.46 7.88
N LEU A 14 -7.16 -7.04 7.84
CA LEU A 14 -5.94 -6.35 8.25
C LEU A 14 -5.58 -5.16 7.35
N GLN A 15 -5.92 -5.23 6.06
CA GLN A 15 -5.76 -4.09 5.14
C GLN A 15 -6.68 -2.92 5.49
N ALA A 16 -7.89 -3.21 5.99
CA ALA A 16 -8.82 -2.18 6.44
C ALA A 16 -8.45 -1.64 7.83
N ASN A 17 -8.05 -2.52 8.75
CA ASN A 17 -7.69 -2.17 10.11
C ASN A 17 -6.64 -3.14 10.68
N ASN A 18 -5.36 -2.80 10.59
CA ASN A 18 -4.29 -3.61 11.15
C ASN A 18 -4.21 -3.56 12.70
N ARG A 19 -4.97 -2.68 13.36
CA ARG A 19 -5.02 -2.55 14.82
C ARG A 19 -6.09 -3.43 15.47
N ILE A 20 -6.87 -4.18 14.69
CA ILE A 20 -7.88 -5.10 15.21
C ILE A 20 -7.26 -6.10 16.20
N ALA A 21 -7.93 -6.33 17.33
CA ALA A 21 -7.46 -7.31 18.29
C ALA A 21 -7.55 -8.72 17.69
N ASN A 22 -6.58 -9.59 17.99
CA ASN A 22 -6.56 -10.94 17.42
C ASN A 22 -7.79 -11.78 17.81
N VAL A 23 -8.39 -11.51 18.97
CA VAL A 23 -9.63 -12.18 19.41
C VAL A 23 -10.79 -11.85 18.47
N ASP A 24 -10.95 -10.57 18.13
CA ASP A 24 -12.02 -10.09 17.25
C ASP A 24 -11.77 -10.54 15.80
N LEU A 25 -10.52 -10.43 15.33
CA LEU A 25 -10.12 -10.94 14.02
C LEU A 25 -10.43 -12.44 13.89
N ALA A 26 -10.11 -13.22 14.92
CA ALA A 26 -10.37 -14.65 14.95
C ALA A 26 -11.88 -14.95 14.88
N ALA A 27 -12.69 -14.18 15.62
CA ALA A 27 -14.15 -14.29 15.56
C ALA A 27 -14.70 -13.98 14.17
N GLU A 28 -14.25 -12.91 13.51
CA GLU A 28 -14.70 -12.53 12.17
C GLU A 28 -14.35 -13.58 11.09
N VAL A 29 -13.19 -14.24 11.21
CA VAL A 29 -12.75 -15.26 10.24
C VAL A 29 -13.19 -16.67 10.60
N GLY A 30 -13.83 -16.87 11.76
CA GLY A 30 -14.33 -18.17 12.21
C GLY A 30 -13.24 -19.12 12.70
N LEU A 31 -12.21 -18.60 13.37
CA LEU A 31 -11.10 -19.38 13.94
C LEU A 31 -11.00 -19.20 15.47
N SER A 32 -10.31 -20.13 16.13
CA SER A 32 -9.85 -19.89 17.49
C SER A 32 -8.74 -18.81 17.51
N PRO A 33 -8.61 -18.00 18.58
CA PRO A 33 -7.58 -16.98 18.65
C PRO A 33 -6.15 -17.49 18.43
N PRO A 34 -5.72 -18.66 18.97
CA PRO A 34 -4.38 -19.20 18.69
C PRO A 34 -4.17 -19.60 17.23
N ALA A 35 -5.20 -20.15 16.57
CA ALA A 35 -5.12 -20.55 15.16
C ALA A 35 -5.01 -19.34 14.22
N CYS A 36 -5.77 -18.28 14.51
CA CYS A 36 -5.67 -17.01 13.79
C CYS A 36 -4.27 -16.41 13.93
N LEU A 37 -3.74 -16.35 15.16
CA LEU A 37 -2.41 -15.79 15.43
C LEU A 37 -1.31 -16.51 14.66
N LYS A 38 -1.35 -17.85 14.61
CA LYS A 38 -0.38 -18.66 13.87
C LYS A 38 -0.41 -18.36 12.37
N ARG A 39 -1.60 -18.18 11.78
CA ARG A 39 -1.76 -17.82 10.37
C ARG A 39 -1.24 -16.43 10.06
N VAL A 40 -1.60 -15.44 10.87
CA VAL A 40 -1.12 -14.06 10.73
C VAL A 40 0.41 -14.01 10.84
N LYS A 41 0.99 -14.73 11.81
CA LYS A 41 2.44 -14.82 11.96
C LYS A 41 3.11 -15.41 10.71
N ARG A 42 2.60 -16.54 10.21
CA ARG A 42 3.09 -17.15 8.96
C ARG A 42 3.01 -16.19 7.78
N LEU A 43 1.90 -15.47 7.61
CA LEU A 43 1.74 -14.47 6.55
C LEU A 43 2.81 -13.36 6.61
N ARG A 44 3.23 -12.95 7.82
CA ARG A 44 4.33 -11.99 8.01
C ARG A 44 5.71 -12.62 7.77
N ASP A 45 5.94 -13.81 8.31
CA ASP A 45 7.21 -14.53 8.17
C ASP A 45 7.52 -14.82 6.69
N GLU A 46 6.50 -15.18 5.92
CA GLU A 46 6.60 -15.46 4.48
C GLU A 46 6.50 -14.19 3.60
N LYS A 47 6.54 -12.99 4.20
CA LYS A 47 6.49 -11.71 3.49
C LYS A 47 5.25 -11.49 2.61
N VAL A 48 4.17 -12.22 2.87
CA VAL A 48 2.85 -11.90 2.29
C VAL A 48 2.32 -10.60 2.90
N ILE A 49 2.55 -10.41 4.20
CA ILE A 49 2.42 -9.12 4.88
C ILE A 49 3.83 -8.53 5.01
N ILE A 50 4.12 -7.52 4.19
CA ILE A 50 5.44 -6.88 4.12
C ILE A 50 5.67 -5.82 5.21
N GLY A 51 4.59 -5.25 5.76
CA GLY A 51 4.67 -4.22 6.79
C GLY A 51 3.31 -3.78 7.28
N ASP A 52 3.31 -3.11 8.43
CA ASP A 52 2.16 -2.47 9.04
C ASP A 52 2.39 -0.95 9.01
N VAL A 53 1.49 -0.22 8.35
CA VAL A 53 1.65 1.23 8.12
C VAL A 53 0.59 2.04 8.87
N ALA A 54 0.95 3.28 9.21
CA ALA A 54 0.01 4.26 9.73
C ALA A 54 -0.43 5.20 8.59
N LEU A 55 -1.74 5.43 8.47
CA LEU A 55 -2.28 6.46 7.59
C LEU A 55 -2.18 7.81 8.31
N ILE A 56 -1.38 8.71 7.77
CA ILE A 56 -1.10 10.02 8.36
C ILE A 56 -1.89 11.10 7.61
N ASN A 57 -2.49 12.04 8.35
CA ASN A 57 -3.12 13.20 7.74
C ASN A 57 -2.04 14.14 7.18
N PRO A 58 -1.92 14.29 5.84
CA PRO A 58 -0.86 15.09 5.23
C PRO A 58 -0.97 16.58 5.58
N ALA A 59 -2.19 17.10 5.77
CA ALA A 59 -2.43 18.51 6.11
C ALA A 59 -1.86 18.89 7.49
N LEU A 60 -1.84 17.92 8.43
CA LEU A 60 -1.31 18.11 9.78
C LEU A 60 0.17 17.71 9.89
N ALA A 61 0.65 16.83 9.01
CA ALA A 61 2.03 16.33 9.02
C ALA A 61 3.05 17.22 8.28
N GLY A 62 2.62 18.39 7.79
CA GLY A 62 3.50 19.36 7.11
C GLY A 62 3.74 19.09 5.62
N ASN A 63 3.20 17.99 5.08
CA ASN A 63 3.36 17.60 3.68
C ASN A 63 2.15 18.06 2.86
N LYS A 64 2.19 19.31 2.39
CA LYS A 64 1.05 19.95 1.71
C LYS A 64 0.92 19.65 0.22
N MET A 65 1.86 18.91 -0.38
CA MET A 65 1.88 18.69 -1.83
C MET A 65 2.17 17.23 -2.15
N THR A 66 1.27 16.58 -2.89
CA THR A 66 1.45 15.25 -3.46
C THR A 66 1.31 15.39 -4.97
N LEU A 67 2.37 15.12 -5.73
CA LEU A 67 2.36 15.17 -7.19
C LEU A 67 2.23 13.76 -7.75
N LEU A 68 1.17 13.51 -8.52
CA LEU A 68 1.02 12.31 -9.33
C LEU A 68 1.61 12.59 -10.71
N VAL A 69 2.74 11.95 -11.04
CA VAL A 69 3.36 12.04 -12.37
C VAL A 69 3.01 10.78 -13.14
N SER A 70 2.34 10.93 -14.28
CA SER A 70 2.18 9.86 -15.27
C SER A 70 3.28 10.02 -16.31
N VAL A 71 4.04 8.95 -16.54
CA VAL A 71 5.08 8.92 -17.58
C VAL A 71 4.63 7.95 -18.66
N GLU A 72 4.40 8.48 -19.85
CA GLU A 72 4.12 7.70 -21.05
C GLU A 72 5.40 7.64 -21.88
N MET A 73 5.81 6.44 -22.29
CA MET A 73 7.01 6.22 -23.08
C MET A 73 6.63 5.83 -24.50
N GLU A 74 7.04 6.64 -25.49
CA GLU A 74 6.70 6.44 -26.91
C GLU A 74 7.37 5.22 -27.56
N ARG A 75 8.38 4.61 -26.92
CA ARG A 75 9.12 3.47 -27.50
C ARG A 75 9.34 2.37 -26.48
N ASP A 76 8.82 1.19 -26.80
CA ASP A 76 8.94 -0.04 -26.03
C ASP A 76 10.34 -0.67 -26.19
N ARG A 77 11.37 0.07 -25.80
CA ARG A 77 12.71 -0.50 -25.62
C ARG A 77 12.96 -0.68 -24.12
N GLY A 78 13.11 -1.94 -23.70
CA GLY A 78 13.25 -2.31 -22.29
C GLY A 78 14.50 -1.75 -21.59
N ASP A 79 15.51 -1.29 -22.35
CA ASP A 79 16.68 -0.60 -21.82
C ASP A 79 16.31 0.77 -21.21
N ILE A 80 15.43 1.53 -21.87
CA ILE A 80 14.98 2.85 -21.41
C ILE A 80 14.17 2.73 -20.11
N TYR A 81 13.30 1.70 -20.00
CA TYR A 81 12.52 1.43 -18.78
C TYR A 81 13.42 1.21 -17.56
N SER A 82 14.50 0.43 -17.74
CA SER A 82 15.44 0.10 -16.66
C SER A 82 16.23 1.32 -16.16
N VAL A 83 16.65 2.20 -17.08
CA VAL A 83 17.38 3.43 -16.76
C VAL A 83 16.46 4.44 -16.07
N PHE A 84 15.21 4.56 -16.54
CA PHE A 84 14.21 5.40 -15.91
C PHE A 84 13.93 4.94 -14.48
N ARG A 85 13.66 3.65 -14.28
CA ARG A 85 13.43 3.07 -12.95
C ARG A 85 14.59 3.35 -11.97
N GLN A 86 15.83 3.12 -12.38
CA GLN A 86 17.00 3.38 -11.52
C GLN A 86 17.16 4.86 -11.16
N SER A 87 16.86 5.76 -12.10
CA SER A 87 16.93 7.20 -11.85
C SER A 87 15.90 7.63 -10.81
N VAL A 88 14.71 7.03 -10.88
CA VAL A 88 13.60 7.30 -9.98
C VAL A 88 13.83 6.69 -8.58
N GLU A 89 14.40 5.49 -8.48
CA GLU A 89 14.75 4.86 -7.19
C GLU A 89 15.87 5.59 -6.43
N LYS A 90 16.72 6.36 -7.13
CA LYS A 90 17.79 7.17 -6.53
C LYS A 90 17.32 8.55 -6.05
N ALA A 91 16.08 8.93 -6.33
CA ALA A 91 15.51 10.17 -5.84
C ALA A 91 15.39 10.16 -4.29
N PRO A 92 15.50 11.32 -3.62
CA PRO A 92 15.42 11.39 -2.16
C PRO A 92 14.09 10.80 -1.65
N ARG A 93 14.17 9.98 -0.59
CA ARG A 93 13.06 9.21 0.04
C ARG A 93 11.79 9.99 0.42
N GLY A 94 11.79 11.32 0.34
CA GLY A 94 10.58 12.14 0.52
C GLY A 94 9.55 11.92 -0.60
N ASP A 95 9.99 11.48 -1.77
CA ASP A 95 9.15 11.22 -2.93
C ASP A 95 8.94 9.71 -3.03
N SER A 96 7.88 9.22 -2.38
CA SER A 96 7.50 7.81 -2.48
C SER A 96 7.02 7.51 -3.91
N VAL A 97 7.93 7.01 -4.74
CA VAL A 97 7.59 6.54 -6.08
C VAL A 97 6.90 5.19 -5.92
N LEU A 98 5.60 5.16 -6.17
CA LEU A 98 4.82 3.93 -6.25
C LEU A 98 5.14 3.20 -7.56
N SER A 99 6.32 2.59 -7.63
CA SER A 99 6.66 1.66 -8.70
C SER A 99 6.09 0.28 -8.33
N ASP A 100 4.97 -0.01 -8.99
CA ASP A 100 4.34 -1.32 -9.16
C ASP A 100 3.64 -1.98 -7.95
N TYR A 101 2.33 -2.18 -8.15
CA TYR A 101 1.51 -3.24 -7.55
C TYR A 101 1.25 -3.22 -6.03
N TRP A 102 0.58 -2.17 -5.52
CA TRP A 102 -0.44 -2.40 -4.48
C TRP A 102 -1.58 -1.42 -4.65
N ARG A 103 -2.72 -1.91 -5.15
CA ARG A 103 -3.93 -1.13 -5.30
C ARG A 103 -4.60 -0.95 -3.94
N ILE A 104 -4.01 -0.14 -3.06
CA ILE A 104 -4.78 0.59 -2.05
C ILE A 104 -5.45 1.74 -2.80
N ARG A 105 -6.77 1.67 -2.88
CA ARG A 105 -7.60 2.72 -3.47
C ARG A 105 -7.62 3.89 -2.47
N PHE A 106 -6.65 4.80 -2.56
CA PHE A 106 -6.73 6.09 -1.88
C PHE A 106 -7.83 6.92 -2.57
N TYR A 107 -8.91 7.21 -1.84
CA TYR A 107 -9.79 8.31 -2.22
C TYR A 107 -9.07 9.61 -1.87
N VAL A 108 -8.59 10.33 -2.88
CA VAL A 108 -8.26 11.75 -2.74
C VAL A 108 -9.57 12.51 -2.99
N GLY A 109 -10.18 12.99 -1.92
CA GLY A 109 -11.23 13.99 -2.00
C GLY A 109 -10.64 15.32 -2.47
N ASP A 110 -11.30 15.89 -3.48
CA ASP A 110 -11.19 17.24 -4.03
C ASP A 110 -9.87 17.66 -4.70
N PHE A 111 -9.70 17.19 -5.94
CA PHE A 111 -9.04 17.96 -6.99
C PHE A 111 -10.05 18.95 -7.60
N CYS A 112 -10.29 20.07 -6.92
CA CYS A 112 -11.01 21.25 -7.42
C CYS A 112 -10.76 22.38 -6.40
N ALA A 113 -10.26 23.59 -6.69
CA ALA A 113 -10.09 24.35 -7.89
C ALA A 113 -9.06 25.46 -7.62
N ARG A 114 -8.22 25.78 -8.60
CA ARG A 114 -7.86 27.16 -8.99
C ARG A 114 -6.92 27.14 -10.20
N HIS A 115 -7.53 26.97 -11.37
CA HIS A 115 -7.16 27.81 -12.50
C HIS A 115 -7.48 29.25 -12.10
N THR A 116 -6.47 30.07 -11.84
CA THR A 116 -6.61 31.52 -11.97
C THR A 116 -5.31 32.04 -12.55
N SER A 117 -5.47 32.61 -13.73
CA SER A 117 -4.53 33.32 -14.59
C SER A 117 -3.43 34.09 -13.86
N ILE A 118 -2.20 34.00 -14.36
CA ILE A 118 -1.46 35.14 -14.98
C ILE A 118 -0.64 34.56 -16.13
#